data_AF-A0A922Z7W4-F1
#
_entry.id   AF-A0A922Z7W4-F1
#
_cell.length_a   1.000
_cell.length_b   1.000
_cell.length_c   1.000
_cell.angle_alpha   90.00
_cell.angle_beta   90.00
_cell.angle_gamma   90.00
#
_symmetry.space_group_name_H-M   'P 1'
#
loop_
_entity.id
_entity.type
_entity.pdbx_description
1 polymer ?
#
loop_
_entity_poly.entity_id
_entity_poly.type
_entity_poly.pdbx_seq_one_letter_code
_entity_poly.pdbx_strand_id
1 'polypeptide(L)'
;MRSIRNKILGLIGIVAAGAAIALAFALVALSGIEGMGHRVSRQNDVALATERLNVAVNQLSEDSRLAYMARNPNEAKNAAAAIEKGLNQLNDRLKIFTAIVPANERERATKIGQLVAEFAGIRAETAKLAQEVSGRAADAWGNSEASRRNRAALIEELGGFSQLNEQAGNAVEAESSDYVARMRMLIPLTLLVLLGISVAAAIAFSRRAIVKPLLDLGGVMDRLIAGDTAIEVPHMQRRDEIGAMARSVSVLRETSEQVALLQQQEQAAAAARLARAQSMEAVVSDVGEVVAAAA
;
A
#
# COMPACT_ATOMS: atom_id res chain seq x y z
N MET A 1 31.19 1.32 11.40
CA MET A 1 31.01 2.46 10.48
C MET A 1 32.11 3.46 10.77
N ARG A 2 33.07 3.63 9.85
CA ARG A 2 34.33 4.36 10.12
C ARG A 2 34.22 5.88 9.99
N SER A 3 33.10 6.40 9.46
CA SER A 3 32.92 7.84 9.20
C SER A 3 31.58 8.40 9.70
N ILE A 4 31.54 9.66 10.17
CA ILE A 4 30.31 10.45 10.42
C ILE A 4 29.44 10.46 9.16
N ARG A 5 30.04 10.59 7.98
CA ARG A 5 29.34 10.48 6.69
C ARG A 5 28.55 9.18 6.60
N ASN A 6 29.16 8.05 6.97
CA ASN A 6 28.51 6.75 6.90
C ASN A 6 27.40 6.60 7.95
N LYS A 7 27.46 7.31 9.08
CA LYS A 7 26.36 7.35 10.06
C LYS A 7 25.19 8.18 9.55
N ILE A 8 25.43 9.31 8.90
CA ILE A 8 24.38 10.13 8.28
C ILE A 8 23.72 9.33 7.14
N LEU A 9 24.51 8.68 6.28
CA LEU A 9 23.99 7.78 5.25
C LEU A 9 23.20 6.62 5.86
N GLY A 10 23.65 6.07 6.99
CA GLY A 10 22.91 5.06 7.75
C GLY A 10 21.56 5.56 8.26
N LEU A 11 21.48 6.81 8.74
CA LEU A 11 20.24 7.44 9.17
C LEU A 11 19.24 7.58 8.01
N ILE A 12 19.70 8.13 6.89
CA ILE A 12 18.90 8.25 5.66
C ILE A 12 18.47 6.86 5.19
N GLY A 13 19.36 5.87 5.27
CA GLY A 13 19.07 4.49 4.93
C GLY A 13 17.97 3.88 5.81
N ILE A 14 17.94 4.15 7.11
CA ILE A 14 16.87 3.67 8.02
C ILE A 14 15.52 4.28 7.60
N VAL A 15 15.49 5.60 7.41
CA VAL A 15 14.26 6.30 7.00
C VAL A 15 13.77 5.79 5.64
N ALA A 16 14.67 5.69 4.67
CA ALA A 16 14.38 5.18 3.34
C ALA A 16 13.89 3.72 3.35
N ALA A 17 14.49 2.86 4.17
CA ALA A 17 14.05 1.48 4.33
C ALA A 17 12.64 1.41 4.91
N GLY A 18 12.33 2.21 5.95
CA GLY A 18 10.97 2.29 6.49
C GLY A 18 9.95 2.79 5.46
N ALA A 19 10.31 3.80 4.67
CA ALA A 19 9.46 4.30 3.59
C ALA A 19 9.23 3.25 2.50
N ALA A 20 10.27 2.47 2.14
CA ALA A 20 10.15 1.39 1.18
C ALA A 20 9.24 0.25 1.67
N ILE A 21 9.34 -0.12 2.96
CA ILE A 21 8.45 -1.12 3.58
C ILE A 21 6.99 -0.62 3.58
N ALA A 22 6.78 0.65 3.94
CA ALA A 22 5.47 1.28 3.94
C ALA A 22 4.86 1.29 2.52
N LEU A 23 5.67 1.63 1.50
CA LEU A 23 5.25 1.58 0.10
C LEU A 23 4.90 0.15 -0.35
N ALA A 24 5.74 -0.83 -0.02
CA ALA A 24 5.47 -2.24 -0.35
C ALA A 24 4.15 -2.72 0.27
N PHE A 25 3.89 -2.37 1.53
CA PHE A 25 2.62 -2.68 2.20
C PHE A 25 1.42 -2.02 1.51
N ALA A 26 1.55 -0.74 1.14
CA ALA A 26 0.51 -0.02 0.41
C ALA A 26 0.20 -0.67 -0.95
N LEU A 27 1.23 -1.11 -1.69
CA LEU A 27 1.06 -1.80 -2.98
C LEU A 27 0.35 -3.14 -2.83
N VAL A 28 0.72 -3.95 -1.82
CA VAL A 28 0.03 -5.22 -1.53
C VAL A 28 -1.44 -4.96 -1.19
N ALA A 29 -1.72 -3.96 -0.35
CA ALA A 29 -3.07 -3.58 0.01
C ALA A 29 -3.91 -3.15 -1.21
N LEU A 30 -3.34 -2.32 -2.10
CA LEU A 30 -3.97 -1.90 -3.35
C LEU A 30 -4.26 -3.08 -4.28
N SER A 31 -3.31 -4.00 -4.45
CA SER A 31 -3.51 -5.19 -5.29
C SER A 31 -4.65 -6.10 -4.80
N GLY A 32 -4.87 -6.16 -3.48
CA GLY A 32 -6.00 -6.88 -2.90
C GLY A 32 -7.35 -6.22 -3.22
N ILE A 33 -7.41 -4.88 -3.21
CA ILE A 33 -8.61 -4.11 -3.58
C ILE A 33 -8.95 -4.33 -5.06
N GLU A 34 -7.96 -4.24 -5.95
CA GLU A 34 -8.14 -4.45 -7.39
C GLU A 34 -8.64 -5.87 -7.70
N GLY A 35 -8.05 -6.88 -7.06
CA GLY A 35 -8.46 -8.27 -7.22
C GLY A 35 -9.94 -8.50 -6.84
N MET A 36 -10.42 -7.80 -5.81
CA MET A 36 -11.82 -7.88 -5.39
C MET A 36 -12.76 -7.17 -6.38
N GLY A 37 -12.37 -5.99 -6.88
CA GLY A 37 -13.11 -5.27 -7.90
C GLY A 37 -13.32 -6.10 -9.18
N HIS A 38 -12.30 -6.85 -9.61
CA HIS A 38 -12.40 -7.77 -10.75
C HIS A 38 -13.35 -8.96 -10.51
N ARG A 39 -13.52 -9.41 -9.26
CA ARG A 39 -14.48 -10.46 -8.93
C ARG A 39 -15.91 -9.94 -9.01
N VAL A 40 -16.18 -8.75 -8.44
CA VAL A 40 -17.49 -8.08 -8.52
C VAL A 40 -17.87 -7.81 -9.97
N SER A 41 -16.97 -7.23 -10.77
CA SER A 41 -17.23 -6.92 -12.19
C SER A 41 -17.60 -8.17 -12.99
N ARG A 42 -16.87 -9.28 -12.81
CA ARG A 42 -17.17 -10.52 -13.52
C ARG A 42 -18.55 -11.08 -13.19
N GLN A 43 -18.96 -11.03 -11.93
CA GLN A 43 -20.28 -11.51 -11.53
C GLN A 43 -21.39 -10.65 -12.15
N ASN A 44 -21.21 -9.32 -12.17
CA ASN A 44 -22.13 -8.39 -12.82
C ASN A 44 -22.23 -8.60 -14.32
N ASP A 45 -21.11 -8.88 -14.99
CA ASP A 45 -21.08 -9.16 -16.44
C ASP A 45 -21.88 -10.44 -16.77
N VAL A 46 -21.75 -11.49 -15.95
CA VAL A 46 -22.50 -12.75 -16.10
C VAL A 46 -24.00 -12.53 -15.89
N ALA A 47 -24.39 -11.80 -14.84
CA ALA A 47 -25.78 -11.46 -14.59
C ALA A 47 -26.38 -10.65 -15.75
N LEU A 48 -25.67 -9.63 -16.23
CA LEU A 48 -26.10 -8.79 -17.35
C LEU A 48 -26.22 -9.59 -18.67
N ALA A 49 -25.29 -10.51 -18.94
CA ALA A 49 -25.36 -11.37 -20.12
C ALA A 49 -26.56 -12.33 -20.04
N THR A 50 -26.85 -12.87 -18.86
CA THR A 50 -28.03 -13.71 -18.60
C THR A 50 -29.32 -12.94 -18.87
N GLU A 51 -29.43 -11.71 -18.34
CA GLU A 51 -30.62 -10.88 -18.55
C GLU A 51 -30.79 -10.49 -20.03
N ARG A 52 -29.70 -10.11 -20.72
CA ARG A 52 -29.74 -9.83 -22.16
C ARG A 52 -30.16 -11.05 -22.99
N LEU A 53 -29.77 -12.25 -22.56
CA LEU A 53 -30.20 -13.50 -23.19
C LEU A 53 -31.69 -13.74 -22.96
N ASN A 54 -32.18 -13.55 -21.73
CA ASN A 54 -33.59 -13.64 -21.38
C ASN A 54 -34.46 -12.64 -22.17
N VAL A 55 -34.01 -11.38 -22.28
CA VAL A 55 -34.67 -10.37 -23.11
C VAL A 55 -34.73 -10.80 -24.58
N ALA A 56 -33.66 -11.38 -25.14
CA ALA A 56 -33.66 -11.86 -26.52
C ALA A 56 -34.66 -13.02 -26.74
N VAL A 57 -34.77 -13.95 -25.79
CA VAL A 57 -35.75 -15.04 -25.83
C VAL A 57 -37.19 -14.51 -25.83
N ASN A 58 -37.48 -13.52 -25.00
CA ASN A 58 -38.80 -12.89 -24.92
C ASN A 58 -39.11 -12.08 -26.19
N GLN A 59 -38.16 -11.28 -26.68
CA GLN A 59 -38.32 -10.51 -27.91
C GLN A 59 -38.60 -11.42 -29.11
N LEU A 60 -37.81 -12.49 -29.27
CA LEU A 60 -38.02 -13.46 -30.35
C LEU A 60 -39.36 -14.19 -30.22
N SER A 61 -39.84 -14.42 -29.00
CA SER A 61 -41.18 -14.98 -28.78
C SER A 61 -42.28 -14.04 -29.24
N GLU A 62 -42.15 -12.73 -29.00
CA GLU A 62 -43.10 -11.73 -29.49
C GLU A 62 -43.02 -11.54 -31.01
N ASP A 63 -41.82 -11.47 -31.59
CA ASP A 63 -41.63 -11.36 -33.03
C ASP A 63 -42.24 -12.56 -33.77
N SER A 64 -42.18 -13.75 -33.16
CA SER A 64 -42.79 -14.98 -33.70
C SER A 64 -44.33 -14.88 -33.81
N ARG A 65 -44.98 -13.99 -33.06
CA ARG A 65 -46.45 -13.83 -33.13
C ARG A 65 -46.90 -13.23 -34.46
N LEU A 66 -46.03 -12.46 -35.12
CA LEU A 66 -46.29 -11.95 -36.46
C LEU A 66 -46.47 -13.10 -37.46
N ALA A 67 -45.73 -14.20 -37.29
CA ALA A 67 -45.83 -15.37 -38.16
C ALA A 67 -47.17 -16.09 -37.98
N TYR A 68 -47.68 -16.16 -36.74
CA TYR A 68 -48.98 -16.77 -36.44
C TYR A 68 -50.15 -16.02 -37.09
N MET A 69 -50.02 -14.69 -37.16
CA MET A 69 -51.06 -13.80 -37.66
C MET A 69 -51.02 -13.60 -39.18
N ALA A 70 -49.98 -14.06 -39.86
CA ALA A 70 -49.78 -13.83 -41.28
C ALA A 70 -50.90 -14.45 -42.14
N ARG A 71 -51.52 -13.61 -42.98
CA ARG A 71 -52.65 -13.96 -43.86
C ARG A 71 -52.28 -14.01 -45.34
N ASN A 72 -51.11 -13.52 -45.70
CA ASN A 72 -50.61 -13.47 -47.07
C ASN A 72 -49.08 -13.65 -47.12
N PRO A 73 -48.51 -13.95 -48.30
CA PRO A 73 -47.07 -14.20 -48.44
C PRO A 73 -46.18 -13.04 -48.02
N ASN A 74 -46.63 -11.78 -48.17
CA ASN A 74 -45.84 -10.61 -47.77
C ASN A 74 -45.72 -10.50 -46.25
N GLU A 75 -46.82 -10.71 -45.51
CA GLU A 75 -46.82 -10.76 -44.05
C GLU A 75 -45.96 -11.91 -43.53
N ALA A 76 -46.07 -13.09 -44.13
CA ALA A 76 -45.26 -14.25 -43.76
C ALA A 76 -43.76 -14.00 -43.99
N LYS A 77 -43.40 -13.36 -45.11
CA LYS A 77 -42.02 -12.97 -45.41
C LYS A 77 -41.47 -11.98 -44.38
N ASN A 78 -42.26 -10.96 -44.02
CA ASN A 78 -41.86 -9.97 -43.02
C ASN A 78 -41.69 -10.59 -41.63
N ALA A 79 -42.59 -11.48 -41.23
CA ALA A 79 -42.51 -12.18 -39.95
C ALA A 79 -41.27 -13.09 -39.88
N ALA A 80 -40.99 -13.84 -40.95
CA ALA A 80 -39.81 -14.69 -41.02
C ALA A 80 -38.50 -13.88 -40.96
N ALA A 81 -38.44 -12.72 -41.62
CA ALA A 81 -37.28 -11.83 -41.53
C ALA A 81 -37.07 -11.29 -40.09
N ALA A 82 -38.15 -11.00 -39.36
CA ALA A 82 -38.07 -10.62 -37.95
C ALA A 82 -37.55 -11.78 -37.08
N ILE A 83 -38.07 -12.99 -37.28
CA ILE A 83 -37.61 -14.21 -36.59
C ILE A 83 -36.13 -14.48 -36.88
N GLU A 84 -35.70 -14.40 -38.13
CA GLU A 84 -34.29 -14.60 -38.52
C GLU A 84 -33.36 -13.60 -37.83
N LYS A 85 -33.76 -12.33 -37.78
CA LYS A 85 -33.03 -11.30 -37.05
C LYS A 85 -32.94 -11.63 -35.55
N GLY A 86 -34.05 -12.03 -34.93
CA GLY A 86 -34.09 -12.39 -33.51
C GLY A 86 -33.26 -13.64 -33.21
N LEU A 87 -33.23 -14.63 -34.10
CA LEU A 87 -32.39 -15.82 -33.99
C LEU A 87 -30.90 -15.47 -34.01
N ASN A 88 -30.48 -14.57 -34.90
CA ASN A 88 -29.10 -14.08 -34.95
C ASN A 88 -28.72 -13.36 -33.65
N GLN A 89 -29.58 -12.47 -33.15
CA GLN A 89 -29.35 -11.79 -31.87
C GLN A 89 -29.27 -12.78 -30.71
N LEU A 90 -30.17 -13.75 -30.65
CA LEU A 90 -30.17 -14.79 -29.62
C LEU A 90 -28.86 -15.58 -29.61
N ASN A 91 -28.38 -16.00 -30.78
CA ASN A 91 -27.11 -16.71 -30.94
C ASN A 91 -25.91 -15.85 -30.49
N ASP A 92 -25.89 -14.58 -30.85
CA ASP A 92 -24.83 -13.66 -30.42
C ASP A 92 -24.82 -13.46 -28.90
N ARG A 93 -26.00 -13.33 -28.28
CA ARG A 93 -26.11 -13.27 -26.80
C ARG A 93 -25.66 -14.56 -26.14
N LEU A 94 -26.01 -15.72 -26.70
CA LEU A 94 -25.60 -17.01 -26.17
C LEU A 94 -24.07 -17.19 -26.23
N LYS A 95 -23.42 -16.75 -27.32
CA LYS A 95 -21.94 -16.77 -27.43
C LYS A 95 -21.28 -15.91 -26.36
N ILE A 96 -21.79 -14.70 -26.12
CA ILE A 96 -21.25 -13.82 -25.08
C ILE A 96 -21.43 -14.47 -23.70
N PHE A 97 -22.64 -14.95 -23.40
CA PHE A 97 -22.95 -15.63 -22.15
C PHE A 97 -22.01 -16.81 -21.90
N THR A 98 -21.90 -17.75 -22.85
CA THR A 98 -21.06 -18.95 -22.69
C THR A 98 -19.57 -18.64 -22.56
N ALA A 99 -19.09 -17.55 -23.15
CA ALA A 99 -17.68 -17.14 -23.04
C ALA A 99 -17.28 -16.63 -21.65
N ILE A 100 -18.23 -16.07 -20.89
CA ILE A 100 -17.94 -15.38 -19.61
C ILE A 100 -18.38 -16.17 -18.38
N VAL A 101 -19.22 -17.21 -18.55
CA VAL A 101 -19.70 -18.05 -17.43
C VAL A 101 -18.52 -18.72 -16.70
N PRO A 102 -18.47 -18.64 -15.36
CA PRO A 102 -17.39 -19.21 -14.58
C PRO A 102 -17.45 -20.75 -14.55
N ALA A 103 -16.30 -21.38 -14.24
CA ALA A 103 -16.14 -22.84 -14.35
C ALA A 103 -17.14 -23.66 -13.51
N ASN A 104 -17.50 -23.16 -12.34
CA ASN A 104 -18.47 -23.76 -11.42
C ASN A 104 -19.92 -23.73 -11.95
N GLU A 105 -20.20 -22.94 -12.98
CA GLU A 105 -21.56 -22.75 -13.53
C GLU A 105 -21.72 -23.28 -14.97
N ARG A 106 -20.65 -23.88 -15.54
CA ARG A 106 -20.64 -24.37 -16.93
C ARG A 106 -21.71 -25.42 -17.24
N GLU A 107 -22.05 -26.27 -16.27
CA GLU A 107 -23.09 -27.29 -16.45
C GLU A 107 -24.46 -26.63 -16.71
N ARG A 108 -24.83 -25.64 -15.89
CA ARG A 108 -26.06 -24.85 -16.09
C ARG A 108 -26.02 -24.06 -17.39
N ALA A 109 -24.89 -23.44 -17.73
CA ALA A 109 -24.77 -22.74 -19.01
C ALA A 109 -24.89 -23.68 -20.22
N THR A 110 -24.42 -24.92 -20.09
CA THR A 110 -24.60 -25.95 -21.12
C THR A 110 -26.08 -26.33 -21.26
N LYS A 111 -26.80 -26.51 -20.14
CA LYS A 111 -28.25 -26.75 -20.14
C LYS A 111 -29.02 -25.58 -20.78
N ILE A 112 -28.68 -24.33 -20.44
CA ILE A 112 -29.25 -23.13 -21.07
C ILE A 112 -28.97 -23.16 -22.59
N GLY A 113 -27.73 -23.47 -23.00
CA GLY A 113 -27.37 -23.57 -24.41
C GLY A 113 -28.18 -24.62 -25.17
N GLN A 114 -28.44 -25.78 -24.56
CA GLN A 114 -29.29 -26.82 -25.14
C GLN A 114 -30.74 -26.35 -25.30
N LEU A 115 -31.31 -25.73 -24.26
CA LEU A 115 -32.67 -25.18 -24.30
C LEU A 115 -32.81 -24.05 -25.33
N VAL A 116 -31.80 -23.19 -25.45
CA VAL A 116 -31.74 -22.13 -26.46
C VAL A 116 -31.66 -22.71 -27.87
N ALA A 117 -30.87 -23.78 -28.08
CA ALA A 117 -30.77 -24.43 -29.38
C ALA A 117 -32.11 -25.07 -29.81
N GLU A 118 -32.78 -25.76 -28.90
CA GLU A 118 -34.12 -26.31 -29.14
C GLU A 118 -35.14 -25.20 -29.41
N PHE A 119 -35.14 -24.13 -28.60
CA PHE A 119 -35.98 -22.95 -28.81
C PHE A 119 -35.76 -22.33 -30.19
N ALA A 120 -34.49 -22.12 -30.57
CA ALA A 120 -34.12 -21.57 -31.87
C ALA A 120 -34.62 -22.45 -33.03
N GLY A 121 -34.49 -23.77 -32.91
CA GLY A 121 -35.02 -24.73 -33.88
C GLY A 121 -36.53 -24.63 -34.05
N ILE A 122 -37.28 -24.52 -32.95
CA ILE A 122 -38.73 -24.31 -32.97
C ILE A 122 -39.08 -23.02 -33.71
N ARG A 123 -38.38 -21.91 -33.42
CA ARG A 123 -38.65 -20.61 -34.06
C ARG A 123 -38.30 -20.60 -35.55
N ALA A 124 -37.20 -21.25 -35.94
CA ALA A 124 -36.83 -21.38 -37.35
C ALA A 124 -37.90 -22.14 -38.15
N GLU A 125 -38.41 -23.24 -37.60
CA GLU A 125 -39.48 -24.01 -38.25
C GLU A 125 -40.82 -23.23 -38.27
N THR A 126 -41.12 -22.44 -37.23
CA THR A 126 -42.26 -21.50 -37.24
C THR A 126 -42.18 -20.52 -38.41
N ALA A 127 -41.01 -19.93 -38.66
CA ALA A 127 -40.81 -19.01 -39.79
C ALA A 127 -41.03 -19.71 -41.13
N LYS A 128 -40.51 -20.94 -41.27
CA LYS A 128 -40.67 -21.76 -42.48
C LYS A 128 -42.13 -22.10 -42.75
N LEU A 129 -42.85 -22.59 -41.73
CA LEU A 129 -44.27 -22.94 -41.84
C LEU A 129 -45.15 -21.74 -42.19
N ALA A 130 -44.81 -20.55 -41.71
CA ALA A 130 -45.53 -19.33 -42.06
C ALA A 130 -45.39 -18.99 -43.55
N GLN A 131 -44.20 -19.17 -44.12
CA GLN A 131 -43.92 -18.89 -45.53
C GLN A 131 -44.46 -19.97 -46.47
N GLU A 132 -44.26 -21.25 -46.14
CA GLU A 132 -44.52 -22.36 -47.04
C GLU A 132 -45.96 -22.90 -46.94
N VAL A 133 -46.62 -22.72 -45.79
CA VAL A 133 -47.92 -23.34 -45.50
C VAL A 133 -48.97 -22.28 -45.14
N SER A 134 -48.90 -21.71 -43.95
CA SER A 134 -49.81 -20.64 -43.47
C SER A 134 -49.42 -20.16 -42.07
N GLY A 135 -49.89 -18.96 -41.68
CA GLY A 135 -49.76 -18.50 -40.29
C GLY A 135 -50.43 -19.42 -39.26
N ARG A 136 -51.52 -20.12 -39.63
CA ARG A 136 -52.17 -21.11 -38.74
C ARG A 136 -51.29 -22.34 -38.50
N ALA A 137 -50.55 -22.81 -39.52
CA ALA A 137 -49.61 -23.90 -39.35
C ALA A 137 -48.43 -23.48 -38.44
N ALA A 138 -47.93 -22.26 -38.63
CA ALA A 138 -46.93 -21.66 -37.77
C ALA A 138 -47.40 -21.52 -36.32
N ASP A 139 -48.67 -21.14 -36.09
CA ASP A 139 -49.29 -21.06 -34.77
C ASP A 139 -49.39 -22.44 -34.09
N ALA A 140 -49.91 -23.44 -34.81
CA ALA A 140 -50.04 -24.80 -34.29
C ALA A 140 -48.69 -25.40 -33.87
N TRP A 141 -47.62 -25.12 -34.62
CA TRP A 141 -46.27 -25.56 -34.30
C TRP A 141 -45.63 -24.72 -33.18
N GLY A 142 -45.57 -23.40 -33.35
CA GLY A 142 -44.91 -22.47 -32.45
C GLY A 142 -45.58 -22.34 -31.08
N ASN A 143 -46.88 -22.67 -31.00
CA ASN A 143 -47.63 -22.79 -29.75
C ASN A 143 -48.02 -24.25 -29.45
N SER A 144 -47.27 -25.23 -29.95
CA SER A 144 -47.41 -26.62 -29.54
C SER A 144 -47.09 -26.81 -28.05
N GLU A 145 -47.51 -27.94 -27.48
CA GLU A 145 -47.17 -28.26 -26.09
C GLU A 145 -45.67 -28.39 -25.88
N ALA A 146 -44.94 -29.00 -26.83
CA ALA A 146 -43.48 -29.10 -26.80
C ALA A 146 -42.83 -27.70 -26.77
N SER A 147 -43.28 -26.78 -27.64
CA SER A 147 -42.77 -25.40 -27.66
C SER A 147 -43.00 -24.67 -26.34
N ARG A 148 -44.20 -24.80 -25.77
CA ARG A 148 -44.50 -24.19 -24.46
C ARG A 148 -43.62 -24.75 -23.34
N ARG A 149 -43.40 -26.07 -23.32
CA ARG A 149 -42.54 -26.73 -22.32
C ARG A 149 -41.08 -26.27 -22.45
N ASN A 150 -40.53 -26.24 -23.66
CA ASN A 150 -39.17 -25.74 -23.88
C ASN A 150 -39.03 -24.28 -23.44
N ARG A 151 -39.97 -23.40 -23.84
CA ARG A 151 -39.94 -21.98 -23.42
C ARG A 151 -40.05 -21.82 -21.90
N ALA A 152 -40.94 -22.58 -21.25
CA ALA A 152 -41.08 -22.54 -19.79
C ALA A 152 -39.79 -22.96 -19.09
N ALA A 153 -39.20 -24.09 -19.50
CA ALA A 153 -37.93 -24.58 -18.96
C ALA A 153 -36.78 -23.59 -19.20
N LEU A 154 -36.72 -22.97 -20.39
CA LEU A 154 -35.69 -21.98 -20.71
C LEU A 154 -35.81 -20.72 -19.84
N ILE A 155 -37.00 -20.17 -19.67
CA ILE A 155 -37.23 -19.00 -18.82
C ILE A 155 -36.94 -19.32 -17.35
N GLU A 156 -37.36 -20.50 -16.88
CA GLU A 156 -37.09 -20.96 -15.51
C GLU A 156 -35.58 -21.10 -15.26
N GLU A 157 -34.85 -21.73 -16.17
CA GLU A 157 -33.39 -21.89 -16.04
C GLU A 157 -32.65 -20.55 -16.10
N LEU A 158 -33.02 -19.65 -17.03
CA LEU A 158 -32.44 -18.31 -17.10
C LEU A 158 -32.74 -17.49 -15.84
N GLY A 159 -33.97 -17.56 -15.32
CA GLY A 159 -34.38 -16.87 -14.10
C GLY A 159 -33.64 -17.39 -12.87
N GLY A 160 -33.55 -18.73 -12.71
CA GLY A 160 -32.81 -19.35 -11.62
C GLY A 160 -31.30 -19.09 -11.70
N PHE A 161 -30.73 -19.07 -12.91
CA PHE A 161 -29.33 -18.71 -13.12
C PHE A 161 -29.05 -17.24 -12.77
N SER A 162 -29.97 -16.34 -13.14
CA SER A 162 -29.89 -14.91 -12.80
C SER A 162 -29.93 -14.70 -11.28
N GLN A 163 -30.89 -15.32 -10.58
CA GLN A 163 -31.02 -15.21 -9.12
C GLN A 163 -29.78 -15.73 -8.37
N LEU A 164 -29.22 -16.86 -8.79
CA LEU A 164 -27.99 -17.38 -8.19
C LEU A 164 -26.81 -16.43 -8.39
N ASN A 165 -26.69 -15.85 -9.59
CA ASN A 165 -25.65 -14.88 -9.89
C ASN A 165 -25.82 -13.58 -9.12
N GLU A 166 -27.05 -13.10 -8.96
CA GLU A 166 -27.37 -11.93 -8.13
C GLU A 166 -27.01 -12.17 -6.66
N GLN A 167 -27.37 -13.34 -6.10
CA GLN A 167 -27.02 -13.70 -4.73
C GLN A 167 -25.50 -13.79 -4.53
N ALA A 168 -24.80 -14.43 -5.46
CA ALA A 168 -23.34 -14.50 -5.45
C ALA A 168 -22.70 -13.11 -5.60
N GLY A 169 -23.27 -12.26 -6.47
CA GLY A 169 -22.83 -10.87 -6.68
C GLY A 169 -22.96 -10.03 -5.43
N ASN A 170 -24.14 -10.05 -4.81
CA ASN A 170 -24.42 -9.33 -3.57
C ASN A 170 -23.50 -9.78 -2.42
N ALA A 171 -23.21 -11.09 -2.32
CA ALA A 171 -22.29 -11.61 -1.30
C ALA A 171 -20.85 -11.13 -1.54
N VAL A 172 -20.36 -11.16 -2.78
CA VAL A 172 -19.02 -10.68 -3.14
C VAL A 172 -18.92 -9.16 -3.00
N GLU A 173 -19.97 -8.42 -3.32
CA GLU A 173 -20.04 -6.97 -3.16
C GLU A 173 -20.02 -6.57 -1.67
N ALA A 174 -20.78 -7.27 -0.82
CA ALA A 174 -20.73 -7.07 0.63
C ALA A 174 -19.34 -7.36 1.20
N GLU A 175 -18.72 -8.49 0.81
CA GLU A 175 -17.35 -8.84 1.21
C GLU A 175 -16.34 -7.78 0.74
N SER A 176 -16.50 -7.27 -0.49
CA SER A 176 -15.66 -6.22 -1.06
C SER A 176 -15.81 -4.89 -0.33
N SER A 177 -17.03 -4.48 -0.02
CA SER A 177 -17.32 -3.23 0.70
C SER A 177 -16.71 -3.26 2.10
N ASP A 178 -16.89 -4.37 2.84
CA ASP A 178 -16.30 -4.57 4.15
C ASP A 178 -14.77 -4.57 4.11
N TYR A 179 -14.19 -5.24 3.11
CA TYR A 179 -12.74 -5.27 2.91
C TYR A 179 -12.18 -3.88 2.63
N VAL A 180 -12.80 -3.13 1.70
CA VAL A 180 -12.40 -1.76 1.36
C VAL A 180 -12.55 -0.83 2.56
N ALA A 181 -13.65 -0.94 3.32
CA ALA A 181 -13.87 -0.13 4.52
C ALA A 181 -12.80 -0.39 5.59
N ARG A 182 -12.46 -1.66 5.84
CA ARG A 182 -11.39 -2.03 6.79
C ARG A 182 -10.02 -1.54 6.31
N MET A 183 -9.69 -1.75 5.04
CA MET A 183 -8.43 -1.29 4.44
C MET A 183 -8.30 0.24 4.49
N ARG A 184 -9.39 0.98 4.24
CA ARG A 184 -9.42 2.45 4.33
C ARG A 184 -9.04 2.96 5.73
N MET A 185 -9.35 2.20 6.78
CA MET A 185 -8.94 2.54 8.15
C MET A 185 -7.55 2.01 8.50
N LEU A 186 -7.23 0.77 8.13
CA LEU A 186 -5.99 0.11 8.56
C LEU A 186 -4.75 0.56 7.79
N ILE A 187 -4.86 0.87 6.49
CA ILE A 187 -3.72 1.35 5.68
C ILE A 187 -3.10 2.64 6.26
N PRO A 188 -3.84 3.75 6.48
CA PRO A 188 -3.22 4.96 7.01
C PRO A 188 -2.65 4.74 8.42
N LEU A 189 -3.30 3.94 9.26
CA LEU A 189 -2.82 3.62 10.60
C LEU A 189 -1.51 2.82 10.55
N THR A 190 -1.43 1.78 9.73
CA THR A 190 -0.22 0.96 9.58
C THR A 190 0.93 1.74 8.97
N LEU A 191 0.68 2.58 7.96
CA LEU A 191 1.69 3.48 7.38
C LEU A 191 2.22 4.47 8.42
N LEU A 192 1.33 5.06 9.24
CA LEU A 192 1.72 5.97 10.31
C LEU A 192 2.57 5.27 11.38
N VAL A 193 2.23 4.05 11.77
CA VAL A 193 3.01 3.24 12.71
C VAL A 193 4.38 2.88 12.13
N LEU A 194 4.45 2.40 10.89
CA LEU A 194 5.71 2.04 10.24
C LEU A 194 6.64 3.24 10.07
N LEU A 195 6.09 4.39 9.66
CA LEU A 195 6.84 5.63 9.57
C LEU A 195 7.32 6.09 10.96
N GLY A 196 6.45 6.02 11.97
CA GLY A 196 6.78 6.36 13.35
C GLY A 196 7.91 5.50 13.90
N ILE A 197 7.89 4.19 13.68
CA ILE A 197 8.95 3.26 14.09
C ILE A 197 10.27 3.60 13.37
N SER A 198 10.22 3.86 12.07
CA SER A 198 11.39 4.24 11.27
C SER A 198 12.04 5.52 11.77
N VAL A 199 11.23 6.56 12.01
CA VAL A 199 11.70 7.85 12.56
C VAL A 199 12.25 7.67 13.98
N ALA A 200 11.57 6.91 14.84
CA ALA A 200 12.05 6.63 16.20
C ALA A 200 13.40 5.88 16.19
N ALA A 201 13.56 4.90 15.29
CA ALA A 201 14.82 4.17 15.10
C ALA A 201 15.93 5.09 14.61
N ALA A 202 15.64 5.99 13.65
CA ALA A 202 16.58 6.99 13.17
C ALA A 202 17.00 7.96 14.29
N ILE A 203 16.06 8.48 15.08
CA ILE A 203 16.34 9.36 16.22
C ILE A 203 17.21 8.63 17.26
N ALA A 204 16.84 7.40 17.63
CA ALA A 204 17.60 6.60 18.60
C ALA A 204 19.02 6.31 18.12
N PHE A 205 19.18 6.00 16.83
CA PHE A 205 20.48 5.81 16.19
C PHE A 205 21.31 7.10 16.19
N SER A 206 20.73 8.22 15.74
CA SER A 206 21.39 9.54 15.71
C SER A 206 21.87 9.94 17.10
N ARG A 207 20.99 9.80 18.10
CA ARG A 207 21.27 10.17 19.49
C ARG A 207 22.48 9.42 20.04
N ARG A 208 22.56 8.10 19.80
CA ARG A 208 23.67 7.27 20.31
C ARG A 208 24.95 7.38 19.47
N ALA A 209 24.83 7.51 18.14
CA ALA A 209 25.97 7.40 17.24
C ALA A 209 26.70 8.73 16.98
N ILE A 210 25.98 9.86 17.11
CA ILE A 210 26.46 11.20 16.78
C ILE A 210 26.22 12.19 17.93
N VAL A 211 24.95 12.44 18.30
CA VAL A 211 24.59 13.57 19.17
C VAL A 211 25.17 13.44 20.58
N LYS A 212 24.97 12.31 21.27
CA LYS A 212 25.48 12.12 22.64
C LYS A 212 27.00 12.24 22.72
N PRO A 213 27.81 11.56 21.88
CA PRO A 213 29.26 11.73 21.90
C PRO A 213 29.75 13.16 21.63
N LEU A 214 29.06 13.92 20.78
CA LEU A 214 29.40 15.32 20.53
C LEU A 214 29.11 16.21 21.74
N LEU A 215 27.96 16.00 22.40
CA LEU A 215 27.62 16.72 23.64
C LEU A 215 28.56 16.36 24.78
N ASP A 216 28.92 15.08 24.92
CA ASP A 216 29.87 14.62 25.93
C ASP A 216 31.24 15.30 25.75
N LEU A 217 31.74 15.43 24.51
CA LEU A 217 32.99 16.13 24.22
C LEU A 217 32.87 17.66 24.38
N GLY A 218 31.73 18.24 24.03
CA GLY A 218 31.45 19.67 24.27
C GLY A 218 31.52 20.02 25.76
N GLY A 219 30.89 19.21 26.62
CA GLY A 219 30.93 19.42 28.07
C GLY A 219 32.33 19.26 28.68
N VAL A 220 33.17 18.40 28.11
CA VAL A 220 34.59 18.30 28.51
C VAL A 220 35.36 19.58 28.14
N MET A 221 35.14 20.13 26.94
CA MET A 221 35.76 21.39 26.54
C MET A 221 35.34 22.56 27.42
N ASP A 222 34.06 22.67 27.75
CA ASP A 222 33.57 23.74 28.63
C ASP A 222 34.24 23.69 30.02
N ARG A 223 34.45 22.48 30.56
CA ARG A 223 35.15 22.28 31.84
C ARG A 223 36.64 22.61 31.76
N LEU A 224 37.31 22.25 30.67
CA LEU A 224 38.71 22.62 30.45
C LEU A 224 38.89 24.15 30.40
N ILE A 225 37.98 24.85 29.73
CA ILE A 225 38.00 26.32 29.66
C ILE A 225 37.76 26.93 31.05
N ALA A 226 36.94 26.29 31.89
CA ALA A 226 36.76 26.68 33.28
C ALA A 226 37.96 26.36 34.21
N GLY A 227 39.03 25.76 33.68
CA GLY A 227 40.25 25.43 34.42
C GLY A 227 40.24 24.05 35.11
N ASP A 228 39.22 23.23 34.87
CA ASP A 228 39.13 21.87 35.42
C ASP A 228 39.89 20.87 34.53
N THR A 229 41.16 20.62 34.89
CA THR A 229 42.09 19.76 34.13
C THR A 229 42.08 18.30 34.58
N ALA A 230 41.45 17.98 35.71
CA ALA A 230 41.39 16.62 36.28
C ALA A 230 40.33 15.71 35.62
N ILE A 231 39.72 16.14 34.50
CA ILE A 231 38.59 15.47 33.88
C ILE A 231 39.02 14.34 32.93
N GLU A 232 38.27 13.25 32.91
CA GLU A 232 38.47 12.20 31.91
C GLU A 232 37.78 12.53 30.58
N VAL A 233 38.46 12.26 29.47
CA VAL A 233 37.91 12.47 28.13
C VAL A 233 37.23 11.18 27.65
N PRO A 234 35.90 11.16 27.46
CA PRO A 234 35.19 9.97 27.02
C PRO A 234 35.45 9.69 25.52
N HIS A 235 35.05 8.50 25.04
CA HIS A 235 35.03 8.12 23.62
C HIS A 235 36.41 7.97 22.91
N MET A 236 37.54 8.01 23.63
CA MET A 236 38.89 7.92 23.04
C MET A 236 39.17 6.64 22.23
N GLN A 237 38.54 5.51 22.60
CA GLN A 237 38.71 4.22 21.93
C GLN A 237 37.98 4.13 20.58
N ARG A 238 37.15 5.12 20.23
CA ARG A 238 36.44 5.10 18.95
C ARG A 238 37.42 5.22 17.78
N ARG A 239 37.13 4.46 16.72
CA ARG A 239 37.91 4.40 15.46
C ARG A 239 37.33 5.27 14.34
N ASP A 240 36.46 6.21 14.67
CA ASP A 240 35.84 7.17 13.75
C ASP A 240 36.31 8.61 14.06
N GLU A 241 35.79 9.60 13.32
CA GLU A 241 36.18 11.01 13.48
C GLU A 241 35.83 11.57 14.87
N ILE A 242 34.78 11.03 15.52
CA ILE A 242 34.45 11.39 16.90
C ILE A 242 35.57 10.93 17.84
N GLY A 243 36.10 9.72 17.64
CA GLY A 243 37.28 9.25 18.38
C GLY A 243 38.54 10.06 18.10
N ALA A 244 38.72 10.53 16.86
CA ALA A 244 39.83 11.42 16.52
C ALA A 244 39.73 12.75 17.30
N MET A 245 38.54 13.36 17.35
CA MET A 245 38.30 14.56 18.16
C MET A 245 38.52 14.29 19.65
N ALA A 246 38.03 13.17 20.19
CA ALA A 246 38.24 12.80 21.59
C ALA A 246 39.73 12.72 21.95
N ARG A 247 40.57 12.14 21.08
CA ARG A 247 42.03 12.11 21.28
C ARG A 247 42.65 13.51 21.23
N SER A 248 42.21 14.38 20.32
CA SER A 248 42.67 15.78 20.28
C SER A 248 42.29 16.55 21.55
N VAL A 249 41.07 16.36 22.08
CA VAL A 249 40.64 16.95 23.36
C VAL A 249 41.51 16.45 24.51
N SER A 250 41.89 15.17 24.51
CA SER A 250 42.79 14.61 25.53
C SER A 250 44.17 15.27 25.52
N VAL A 251 44.74 15.51 24.34
CA VAL A 251 46.02 16.23 24.22
C VAL A 251 45.86 17.66 24.74
N LEU A 252 44.75 18.33 24.42
CA LEU A 252 44.50 19.68 24.93
C LEU A 252 44.40 19.69 26.46
N ARG A 253 43.68 18.74 27.08
CA ARG A 253 43.64 18.59 28.54
C ARG A 253 45.04 18.47 29.13
N GLU A 254 45.87 17.58 28.58
CA GLU A 254 47.24 17.35 29.07
C GLU A 254 48.08 18.62 28.96
N THR A 255 47.97 19.36 27.86
CA THR A 255 48.66 20.65 27.72
C THR A 255 48.16 21.70 28.71
N SER A 256 46.85 21.78 28.96
CA SER A 256 46.28 22.70 29.95
C SER A 256 46.71 22.36 31.38
N GLU A 257 46.79 21.07 31.71
CA GLU A 257 47.31 20.60 33.00
C GLU A 257 48.77 20.99 33.20
N GLN A 258 49.62 20.77 32.21
CA GLN A 258 51.03 21.18 32.25
C GLN A 258 51.18 22.70 32.40
N VAL A 259 50.39 23.49 31.68
CA VAL A 259 50.41 24.96 31.81
C VAL A 259 49.98 25.40 33.21
N ALA A 260 48.93 24.80 33.77
CA ALA A 260 48.48 25.11 35.13
C ALA A 260 49.56 24.76 36.18
N LEU A 261 50.24 23.61 36.04
CA LEU A 261 51.34 23.21 36.91
C LEU A 261 52.52 24.18 36.81
N LEU A 262 52.90 24.61 35.60
CA LEU A 262 53.97 25.59 35.39
C LEU A 262 53.63 26.94 36.01
N GLN A 263 52.40 27.42 35.85
CA GLN A 263 51.93 28.67 36.48
C GLN A 263 51.97 28.58 38.01
N GLN A 264 51.58 27.44 38.58
CA GLN A 264 51.64 27.24 40.03
C GLN A 264 53.08 27.22 40.54
N GLN A 265 54.01 26.60 39.81
CA GLN A 265 55.44 26.61 40.12
C GLN A 265 56.05 28.02 40.03
N GLU A 266 55.70 28.79 38.99
CA GLU A 266 56.15 30.18 38.85
C GLU A 266 55.63 31.06 39.98
N GLN A 267 54.35 30.94 40.35
CA GLN A 267 53.78 31.67 41.49
C GLN A 267 54.48 31.31 42.80
N ALA A 268 54.74 30.02 43.05
CA ALA A 268 55.48 29.58 44.23
C ALA A 268 56.92 30.10 44.25
N ALA A 269 57.61 30.09 43.11
CA ALA A 269 58.96 30.62 42.97
C ALA A 269 59.01 32.15 43.16
N ALA A 270 58.03 32.88 42.63
CA ALA A 270 57.88 34.32 42.83
C ALA A 270 57.62 34.66 44.31
N ALA A 271 56.71 33.92 44.96
CA ALA A 271 56.44 34.08 46.40
C ALA A 271 57.68 33.80 47.25
N ALA A 272 58.45 32.75 46.93
CA ALA A 272 59.70 32.43 47.63
C ALA A 272 60.80 33.49 47.42
N ARG A 273 60.86 34.11 46.24
CA ARG A 273 61.77 35.24 45.96
C ARG A 273 61.37 36.49 46.74
N LEU A 274 60.07 36.81 46.79
CA LEU A 274 59.55 37.92 47.59
C LEU A 274 59.84 37.71 49.08
N ALA A 275 59.58 36.52 49.62
CA ALA A 275 59.89 36.20 51.02
C ALA A 275 61.38 36.33 51.32
N ARG A 276 62.25 35.89 50.41
CA ARG A 276 63.71 36.08 50.55
C ARG A 276 64.11 37.56 50.51
N ALA A 277 63.55 38.34 49.58
CA ALA A 277 63.82 39.77 49.49
C ALA A 277 63.41 40.49 50.79
N GLN A 278 62.21 40.20 51.33
CA GLN A 278 61.74 40.74 52.61
C GLN A 278 62.63 40.31 53.78
N SER A 279 63.13 39.06 53.80
CA SER A 279 64.06 38.61 54.83
C SER A 279 65.42 39.32 54.74
N MET A 280 65.92 39.60 53.53
CA MET A 280 67.15 40.37 53.33
C MET A 280 66.97 41.83 53.72
N GLU A 281 65.82 42.43 53.43
CA GLU A 281 65.48 43.79 53.84
C GLU A 281 65.38 43.91 55.37
N ALA A 282 64.77 42.93 56.05
CA ALA A 282 64.75 42.87 57.51
C ALA A 282 66.16 42.76 58.12
N VAL A 283 67.03 41.92 57.54
CA VAL A 283 68.44 41.80 57.99
C VAL A 283 69.22 43.10 57.75
N VAL A 284 69.01 43.77 56.61
CA VAL A 284 69.67 45.06 56.32
C VAL A 284 69.18 46.18 57.25
N SER A 285 67.88 46.20 57.59
CA SER A 285 67.31 47.11 58.58
C SER A 285 67.90 46.88 59.97
N ASP A 286 67.98 45.62 60.41
CA ASP A 286 68.52 45.23 61.72
C ASP A 286 70.01 45.61 61.84
N VAL A 287 70.81 45.36 60.80
CA VAL A 287 72.21 45.81 60.73
C VAL A 287 72.31 47.35 60.71
N GLY A 288 71.40 48.04 60.02
CA GLY A 288 71.34 49.50 60.02
C GLY A 288 71.05 50.09 61.40
N GLU A 289 70.19 49.45 62.18
CA GLU A 289 69.88 49.84 63.56
C GLU A 289 71.07 49.60 64.51
N VAL A 290 71.79 48.50 64.34
CA VAL A 290 73.02 48.19 65.12
C VAL A 290 74.17 49.13 64.77
N VAL A 291 74.32 49.52 63.51
CA VAL A 291 75.35 50.48 63.07
C VAL A 291 75.01 51.91 63.51
N ALA A 292 73.73 52.30 63.52
CA ALA A 292 73.29 53.59 64.05
C ALA A 292 73.41 53.70 65.58
N ALA A 293 73.33 52.58 66.30
CA ALA A 293 73.59 52.53 67.75
C ALA A 293 75.10 52.53 68.10
N ALA A 294 75.98 52.33 67.12
CA ALA A 294 77.44 52.29 67.28
C ALA A 294 78.18 53.55 66.77
N ALA A 295 77.44 54.54 66.25
CA ALA A 295 77.93 55.86 65.85
C ALA A 295 77.56 56.93 66.90
#